data_AF-A0A3M0HV86-F1
#
_entry.id   AF-A0A3M0HV86-F1
#
_cell.length_a   1.000
_cell.length_b   1.000
_cell.length_c   1.000
_cell.angle_alpha   90.00
_cell.angle_beta   90.00
_cell.angle_gamma   90.00
#
_symmetry.space_group_name_H-M   'P 1'
#
loop_
_entity.id
_entity.type
_entity.pdbx_description
1 polymer ?
#
loop_
_entity_poly.entity_id
_entity_poly.type
_entity_poly.pdbx_seq_one_letter_code
_entity_poly.pdbx_strand_id
1 'polypeptide(L)' 'FRADPEVQQALTAARLDQLARPTAADGLQALLADRTAYEDFDIETAAARGMAFEHLDQLAMDHLLGVR' A
#
# COMPACT_ATOMS: atom_id res chain seq x y z
N PHE A 1 -5.75 0.95 18.58
CA PHE A 1 -5.06 0.89 17.27
C PHE A 1 -6.01 0.55 16.11
N ARG A 2 -6.45 -0.70 15.91
CA ARG A 2 -7.23 -1.10 14.70
C ARG A 2 -8.60 -0.41 14.54
N ALA A 3 -9.22 0.00 15.64
CA ALA A 3 -10.50 0.72 15.63
C ALA A 3 -10.36 2.24 15.42
N ASP A 4 -9.13 2.77 15.39
CA ASP A 4 -8.87 4.20 15.20
C ASP A 4 -9.02 4.57 13.71
N PRO A 5 -9.89 5.54 13.35
CA PRO A 5 -10.04 6.02 11.98
C PRO A 5 -8.75 6.56 11.35
N GLU A 6 -7.85 7.17 12.12
CA GLU A 6 -6.58 7.68 11.60
C GLU A 6 -5.63 6.54 11.26
N VAL A 7 -5.61 5.49 12.08
CA VAL A 7 -4.89 4.24 11.77
C VAL A 7 -5.45 3.58 10.52
N GLN A 8 -6.78 3.56 10.35
CA GLN A 8 -7.39 3.01 9.13
C GLN A 8 -6.95 3.77 7.87
N GLN A 9 -6.90 5.11 7.95
CA GLN A 9 -6.39 5.95 6.87
C GLN A 9 -4.90 5.69 6.59
N ALA A 10 -4.08 5.57 7.64
CA ALA A 10 -2.65 5.27 7.51
C ALA A 10 -2.39 3.88 6.90
N LEU A 11 -3.21 2.87 7.23
CA LEU A 11 -3.14 1.53 6.62
C LEU A 11 -3.42 1.57 5.10
N THR A 12 -4.40 2.39 4.67
CA THR A 12 -4.68 2.62 3.24
C THR A 12 -3.58 3.42 2.56
N ALA A 13 -3.04 4.46 3.21
CA ALA A 13 -1.90 5.22 2.68
C ALA A 13 -0.66 4.33 2.46
N ALA A 14 -0.45 3.37 3.37
CA ALA A 14 0.56 2.33 3.30
C ALA A 14 0.22 1.17 2.33
N ARG A 15 -0.93 1.25 1.65
CA ARG A 15 -1.38 0.31 0.59
C ARG A 15 -1.54 -1.14 1.05
N LEU A 16 -1.81 -1.37 2.34
CA LEU A 16 -2.05 -2.74 2.82
C LEU A 16 -3.35 -3.35 2.27
N ASP A 17 -4.33 -2.52 1.93
CA ASP A 17 -5.54 -2.96 1.24
C ASP A 17 -5.26 -3.44 -0.20
N GLN A 18 -4.21 -2.92 -0.84
CA GLN A 18 -3.80 -3.34 -2.18
C GLN A 18 -3.00 -4.65 -2.12
N LEU A 19 -2.15 -4.82 -1.11
CA LEU A 19 -1.41 -6.08 -0.86
C LEU A 19 -2.36 -7.27 -0.64
N ALA A 20 -3.56 -7.03 -0.11
CA ALA A 20 -4.57 -8.06 0.10
C ALA A 20 -5.28 -8.54 -1.19
N ARG A 21 -5.01 -7.90 -2.34
CA ARG A 21 -5.64 -8.22 -3.63
C ARG A 21 -4.77 -9.18 -4.45
N PRO A 22 -5.35 -10.08 -5.26
CA PRO A 22 -4.59 -10.87 -6.22
C PRO A 22 -3.83 -9.97 -7.22
N THR A 23 -2.57 -10.29 -7.51
CA THR A 23 -1.71 -9.51 -8.41
C THR A 23 -2.23 -9.45 -9.85
N ALA A 24 -2.78 -10.56 -10.36
CA ALA A 24 -3.30 -10.68 -11.73
C ALA A 24 -4.58 -11.54 -11.72
N ALA A 25 -5.67 -10.95 -11.23
CA ALA A 25 -6.96 -11.64 -11.08
C ALA A 25 -7.58 -12.06 -12.43
N ASP A 26 -7.17 -11.42 -13.50
CA ASP A 26 -7.52 -11.66 -14.90
C ASP A 26 -6.66 -12.72 -15.59
N GLY A 27 -5.62 -13.21 -14.91
CA GLY A 27 -4.80 -14.35 -15.33
C GLY A 27 -3.65 -14.01 -16.27
N LEU A 28 -2.85 -15.04 -16.60
CA LEU A 28 -1.57 -14.89 -17.29
C LEU A 28 -1.70 -14.25 -18.69
N GLN A 29 -2.74 -14.59 -19.45
CA GLN A 29 -2.91 -14.08 -20.81
C GLN A 29 -3.14 -12.56 -20.82
N ALA A 30 -3.90 -12.05 -19.84
CA ALA A 30 -4.15 -10.63 -19.70
C ALA A 30 -2.86 -9.91 -19.27
N LEU A 31 -2.14 -10.45 -18.28
CA LEU A 31 -0.86 -9.90 -17.83
C LEU A 31 0.19 -9.79 -18.95
N LEU A 32 0.31 -10.81 -19.81
CA LEU A 32 1.25 -10.79 -20.93
C LEU A 32 0.86 -9.80 -22.04
N ALA A 33 -0.42 -9.43 -22.13
CA ALA A 33 -0.91 -8.46 -23.11
C ALA A 33 -0.90 -7.01 -22.57
N ASP A 34 -0.75 -6.84 -21.25
CA ASP A 34 -0.76 -5.54 -20.58
C ASP A 34 0.61 -4.86 -20.65
N ARG A 35 0.75 -3.94 -21.61
CA ARG A 35 1.95 -3.12 -21.76
C ARG A 35 2.23 -2.24 -20.54
N THR A 36 1.21 -1.89 -19.77
CA THR A 36 1.38 -1.06 -18.57
C THR A 36 2.02 -1.84 -17.42
N ALA A 37 2.07 -3.16 -17.49
CA ALA A 37 2.77 -4.01 -16.53
C ALA A 37 4.28 -4.10 -16.80
N TYR A 38 4.75 -3.72 -18.00
CA TYR A 38 6.16 -3.81 -18.37
C TYR A 38 6.64 -2.70 -19.31
N GLU A 39 6.28 -2.73 -20.60
CA GLU A 39 6.86 -1.85 -21.62
C GLU A 39 6.65 -0.36 -21.36
N ASP A 40 5.46 -0.03 -20.86
CA ASP A 40 5.03 1.35 -20.62
C ASP A 40 4.98 1.66 -19.10
N PHE A 41 5.53 0.80 -18.24
CA PHE A 41 5.52 1.00 -16.79
C PHE A 41 6.55 2.05 -16.36
N ASP A 42 6.07 3.15 -15.77
CA ASP A 42 6.92 4.21 -15.24
C ASP A 42 7.53 3.82 -13.88
N ILE A 43 8.74 3.26 -13.92
CA ILE A 43 9.48 2.86 -12.73
C ILE A 43 9.89 4.04 -11.85
N GLU A 44 10.15 5.22 -12.41
CA GLU A 44 10.68 6.37 -11.67
C GLU A 44 9.58 6.97 -10.80
N THR A 45 8.42 7.23 -11.39
CA THR A 45 7.23 7.64 -10.63
C THR A 45 6.85 6.54 -9.64
N ALA A 46 6.94 5.27 -10.03
CA ALA A 46 6.60 4.18 -9.13
C ALA A 46 7.49 4.14 -7.87
N ALA A 47 8.80 4.28 -8.04
CA ALA A 47 9.82 4.22 -7.00
C ALA A 47 9.85 5.47 -6.11
N ALA A 48 9.55 6.65 -6.67
CA ALA A 48 9.52 7.90 -5.92
C ALA A 48 8.38 7.97 -4.88
N ARG A 49 7.36 7.10 -4.98
CA ARG A 49 6.21 7.10 -4.06
C ARG A 49 6.60 6.51 -2.70
N GLY A 50 6.53 7.35 -1.67
CA GLY A 50 6.68 6.90 -0.28
C GLY A 50 5.64 5.87 0.15
N MET A 51 6.03 4.97 1.07
CA MET A 51 5.15 3.95 1.65
C MET A 51 4.42 4.41 2.93
N ALA A 52 4.75 5.59 3.48
CA ALA A 52 4.17 6.12 4.73
C ALA A 52 4.29 5.20 5.96
N PHE A 53 5.22 4.23 5.95
CA PHE A 53 5.35 3.23 7.01
C PHE A 53 5.76 3.82 8.36
N GLU A 54 6.70 4.77 8.40
CA GLU A 54 7.12 5.40 9.66
C GLU A 54 5.97 6.12 10.36
N HIS A 55 5.08 6.76 9.61
CA HIS A 55 3.89 7.38 10.19
C HIS A 55 2.95 6.34 10.79
N LEU A 56 2.67 5.25 10.06
CA LEU A 56 1.85 4.15 10.55
C LEU A 56 2.46 3.47 11.80
N ASP A 57 3.79 3.30 11.83
CA ASP A 57 4.50 2.73 12.96
C ASP A 57 4.45 3.66 14.18
N GLN A 58 4.60 4.96 13.98
CA GLN A 58 4.44 5.93 15.05
C GLN A 58 3.02 5.89 15.64
N LEU A 59 1.98 5.77 14.82
CA LEU A 59 0.61 5.55 15.32
C LEU A 59 0.52 4.27 16.15
N ALA A 60 1.20 3.20 15.75
CA ALA A 60 1.23 1.96 16.51
C ALA A 60 1.90 2.14 17.87
N MET A 61 3.02 2.86 17.91
CA MET A 61 3.73 3.21 19.15
C MET A 61 2.87 4.09 20.07
N ASP A 62 2.19 5.09 19.53
CA ASP A 62 1.32 5.97 20.33
C ASP A 62 0.18 5.19 21.01
N HIS A 63 -0.47 4.30 20.25
CA HIS A 63 -1.50 3.40 20.79
C HIS A 63 -0.93 2.42 21.82
N LEU A 64 0.29 1.93 21.62
CA LEU A 64 0.95 1.02 22.56
C LEU A 64 1.30 1.73 23.88
N LEU A 65 1.76 2.98 23.80
CA LEU A 65 2.17 3.79 24.95
C LEU A 65 0.99 4.49 25.65
N GLY A 66 -0.23 4.44 25.07
CA GLY A 66 -1.43 5.03 25.64
C GLY A 66 -1.47 6.56 25.58
N VAL A 67 -0.75 7.16 24.61
CA VAL A 67 -0.75 8.60 24.35
C VAL A 67 -1.72 8.99 23.22
N ARG A 68 -2.61 8.06 22.87
CA ARG A 68 -3.66 8.18 21.87
C ARG A 68 -4.98 7.62 22.38
#